data_AF-A0A2Z5K541-F1
#
_entry.id   AF-A0A2Z5K541-F1
#
_cell.length_a   1.000
_cell.length_b   1.000
_cell.length_c   1.000
_cell.angle_alpha   90.00
_cell.angle_beta   90.00
_cell.angle_gamma   90.00
#
_symmetry.space_group_name_H-M   'P 1'
#
loop_
_entity.id
_entity.type
_entity.pdbx_description
1 polymer ?
#
loop_
_entity_poly.entity_id
_entity_poly.type
_entity_poly.pdbx_seq_one_letter_code
_entity_poly.pdbx_strand_id
1 'polypeptide(L)'
;MEPGTLVYDQRARRVGEYQDRSGPHVMLRPVGGGREWQADVAEIRVATLDERLSAGVRALNERSREGLSADPTRPPVPVPGCAACEELAVRRDRARAAFDGSAVTDANVLLRQHQRKEHGGEPASGRRVFRYVPYTIVQDASALPEYQAYCVSGADADCGASSGPCPSPGEVEEWQRRHTQETRHLRYRRSFADYAVLERQG
;
A
#
# COMPACT_ATOMS: atom_id res chain seq x y z
N MET A 1 -19.21 -2.78 -21.13
CA MET A 1 -18.14 -2.34 -20.23
C MET A 1 -17.55 -1.09 -20.83
N GLU A 2 -17.28 -0.08 -20.02
CA GLU A 2 -16.71 1.18 -20.49
C GLU A 2 -15.18 1.09 -20.56
N PRO A 3 -14.54 1.75 -21.55
CA PRO A 3 -13.10 1.90 -21.59
C PRO A 3 -12.51 2.38 -20.26
N GLY A 4 -11.38 1.80 -19.85
CA GLY A 4 -10.74 2.04 -18.55
C GLY A 4 -11.22 1.14 -17.40
N THR A 5 -12.26 0.31 -17.62
CA THR A 5 -12.68 -0.68 -16.60
C THR A 5 -11.59 -1.74 -16.40
N LEU A 6 -11.16 -1.97 -15.16
CA LEU A 6 -10.22 -3.05 -14.83
C LEU A 6 -10.93 -4.40 -14.77
N VAL A 7 -10.50 -5.32 -15.65
CA VAL A 7 -11.02 -6.67 -15.78
C VAL A 7 -9.93 -7.70 -15.54
N TYR A 8 -10.30 -8.84 -14.97
CA TYR A 8 -9.45 -10.00 -14.82
C TYR A 8 -9.71 -10.98 -15.97
N ASP A 9 -8.68 -11.28 -16.73
CA ASP A 9 -8.67 -12.32 -17.77
C ASP A 9 -8.34 -13.66 -17.11
N GLN A 10 -9.32 -14.56 -17.07
CA GLN A 10 -9.18 -15.86 -16.40
C GLN A 10 -8.17 -16.76 -17.13
N ARG A 11 -8.12 -16.69 -18.46
CA ARG A 11 -7.22 -17.48 -19.29
C ARG A 11 -5.77 -17.01 -19.16
N ALA A 12 -5.54 -15.69 -19.23
CA ALA A 12 -4.22 -15.11 -19.10
C ALA A 12 -3.76 -14.92 -17.64
N ARG A 13 -4.67 -15.10 -16.68
CA ARG A 13 -4.46 -14.94 -15.23
C ARG A 13 -3.82 -13.60 -14.86
N ARG A 14 -4.34 -12.51 -15.45
CA ARG A 14 -3.85 -11.15 -15.23
C ARG A 14 -4.95 -10.10 -15.40
N VAL A 15 -4.76 -8.96 -14.75
CA VAL A 15 -5.67 -7.82 -14.84
C VAL A 15 -5.25 -6.91 -16.00
N GLY A 16 -6.24 -6.41 -16.74
CA GLY A 16 -6.06 -5.38 -17.75
C GLY A 16 -7.16 -4.32 -17.71
N GLU A 17 -6.86 -3.16 -18.27
CA GLU A 17 -7.81 -2.11 -18.58
C GLU A 17 -8.53 -2.48 -19.88
N TYR A 18 -9.86 -2.57 -19.84
CA TYR A 18 -10.69 -2.75 -21.03
C TYR A 18 -10.56 -1.53 -21.94
N GLN A 19 -10.22 -1.76 -23.21
CA GLN A 19 -10.04 -0.71 -24.20
C GLN A 19 -11.23 -0.63 -25.15
N ASP A 20 -11.48 -1.71 -25.88
CA ASP A 20 -12.57 -1.80 -26.86
C ASP A 20 -12.91 -3.26 -27.17
N ARG A 21 -14.02 -3.50 -27.87
CA ARG A 21 -14.46 -4.82 -28.33
C ARG A 21 -14.15 -5.00 -29.82
N SER A 22 -13.55 -6.14 -30.16
CA SER A 22 -13.30 -6.56 -31.54
C SER A 22 -13.89 -7.95 -31.80
N GLY A 23 -15.11 -7.99 -32.35
CA GLY A 23 -15.83 -9.23 -32.60
C GLY A 23 -16.12 -10.03 -31.32
N PRO A 24 -15.72 -11.33 -31.24
CA PRO A 24 -15.89 -12.14 -30.04
C PRO A 24 -14.85 -11.82 -28.94
N HIS A 25 -13.84 -11.02 -29.25
CA HIS A 25 -12.76 -10.68 -28.32
C HIS A 25 -12.87 -9.24 -27.81
N VAL A 26 -12.21 -8.98 -26.69
CA VAL A 26 -11.96 -7.64 -26.18
C VAL A 26 -10.46 -7.35 -26.23
N MET A 27 -10.12 -6.08 -26.38
CA MET A 27 -8.74 -5.61 -26.27
C MET A 27 -8.48 -5.12 -24.85
N LEU A 28 -7.45 -5.66 -24.21
CA LEU A 28 -7.04 -5.30 -22.86
C LEU A 28 -5.64 -4.69 -22.88
N ARG A 29 -5.45 -3.61 -22.11
CA ARG A 29 -4.16 -2.99 -21.86
C ARG A 29 -3.63 -3.35 -20.47
N PRO A 30 -2.34 -3.61 -20.27
CA PRO A 30 -1.85 -3.99 -18.95
C PRO A 30 -1.89 -2.78 -18.01
N VAL A 31 -2.17 -3.03 -16.73
CA VAL A 31 -2.11 -1.98 -15.70
C VAL A 31 -0.70 -1.39 -15.67
N GLY A 32 -0.58 -0.08 -15.86
CA GLY A 32 0.71 0.62 -15.94
C GLY A 32 1.40 0.61 -17.31
N GLY A 33 0.74 0.12 -18.35
CA GLY A 33 1.22 0.16 -19.73
C GLY A 33 1.86 -1.15 -20.23
N GLY A 34 2.31 -1.15 -21.48
CA GLY A 34 2.89 -2.30 -22.15
C GLY A 34 2.00 -2.89 -23.24
N ARG A 35 2.35 -4.10 -23.71
CA ARG A 35 1.71 -4.72 -24.87
C ARG A 35 0.26 -5.13 -24.58
N GLU A 36 -0.66 -4.55 -25.34
CA GLU A 36 -2.08 -4.91 -25.33
C GLU A 36 -2.28 -6.36 -25.81
N TRP A 37 -3.35 -7.01 -25.33
CA TRP A 37 -3.67 -8.38 -25.69
C TRP A 37 -5.18 -8.58 -25.88
N GLN A 38 -5.51 -9.60 -26.66
CA GLN A 38 -6.90 -10.02 -26.89
C GLN A 38 -7.32 -11.05 -25.85
N ALA A 39 -8.51 -10.86 -25.28
CA ALA A 39 -9.16 -11.79 -24.36
C ALA A 39 -10.55 -12.16 -24.88
N ASP A 40 -11.01 -13.37 -24.56
CA ASP A 40 -12.38 -13.81 -24.84
C ASP A 40 -13.34 -13.09 -23.87
N VAL A 41 -14.43 -12.52 -24.40
CA VAL A 41 -15.43 -11.81 -23.59
C VAL A 41 -16.12 -12.73 -22.56
N ALA A 42 -16.17 -14.04 -22.80
CA ALA A 42 -16.73 -15.02 -21.86
C ALA A 42 -15.76 -15.36 -20.72
N GLU A 43 -14.46 -15.12 -20.91
CA GLU A 43 -13.39 -15.48 -19.97
C GLU A 43 -12.91 -14.29 -19.13
N ILE A 44 -13.51 -13.11 -19.31
CA ILE A 44 -13.21 -11.92 -18.52
C ILE A 44 -14.30 -11.64 -17.50
N ARG A 45 -13.91 -11.09 -16.35
CA ARG A 45 -14.84 -10.52 -15.37
C ARG A 45 -14.28 -9.23 -14.80
N VAL A 46 -15.13 -8.43 -14.18
CA VAL A 46 -14.68 -7.28 -13.40
C VAL A 46 -13.67 -7.75 -12.35
N ALA A 47 -12.51 -7.09 -12.28
CA ALA A 47 -11.47 -7.43 -11.32
C ALA A 47 -11.93 -7.09 -9.89
N THR A 48 -11.59 -7.94 -8.92
CA THR A 48 -11.82 -7.64 -7.48
C THR A 48 -10.89 -6.52 -7.02
N LEU A 49 -11.15 -5.96 -5.83
CA LEU A 49 -10.27 -4.94 -5.27
C LEU A 49 -8.84 -5.46 -5.10
N ASP A 50 -8.67 -6.67 -4.56
CA ASP A 50 -7.36 -7.31 -4.37
C ASP A 50 -6.60 -7.52 -5.68
N GLU A 51 -7.30 -7.93 -6.73
CA GLU A 51 -6.70 -8.12 -8.06
C GLU A 51 -6.24 -6.80 -8.65
N ARG A 52 -7.05 -5.74 -8.54
CA ARG A 52 -6.67 -4.39 -9.00
C ARG A 52 -5.46 -3.86 -8.24
N LEU A 53 -5.45 -3.98 -6.92
CA LEU A 53 -4.34 -3.53 -6.07
C LEU A 53 -3.07 -4.34 -6.33
N SER A 54 -3.19 -5.66 -6.46
CA SER A 54 -2.08 -6.54 -6.83
C SER A 54 -1.50 -6.18 -8.20
N ALA A 55 -2.36 -5.90 -9.19
CA ALA A 55 -1.94 -5.48 -10.52
C ALA A 55 -1.26 -4.09 -10.49
N GLY A 56 -1.77 -3.15 -9.71
CA GLY A 56 -1.14 -1.84 -9.51
C GLY A 56 0.24 -1.95 -8.85
N VAL A 57 0.41 -2.79 -7.83
CA VAL A 57 1.70 -3.07 -7.19
C VAL A 57 2.66 -3.75 -8.18
N ARG A 58 2.17 -4.70 -8.97
CA ARG A 58 2.96 -5.33 -10.04
C ARG A 58 3.45 -4.29 -11.05
N ALA A 59 2.56 -3.41 -11.50
CA ALA A 59 2.87 -2.34 -12.43
C ALA A 59 3.91 -1.36 -11.86
N LEU A 60 3.80 -1.00 -10.58
CA LEU A 60 4.79 -0.19 -9.87
C LEU A 60 6.15 -0.88 -9.82
N ASN A 61 6.19 -2.18 -9.51
CA ASN A 61 7.42 -2.96 -9.50
C ASN A 61 8.04 -3.05 -10.89
N GLU A 62 7.23 -3.26 -11.94
CA GLU A 62 7.69 -3.32 -13.33
C GLU A 62 8.24 -1.95 -13.79
N ARG A 63 7.53 -0.84 -13.54
CA ARG A 63 8.07 0.51 -13.78
C ARG A 63 9.32 0.79 -12.99
N SER A 64 9.42 0.31 -11.75
CA SER A 64 10.66 0.44 -10.98
C SER A 64 11.80 -0.38 -11.59
N ARG A 65 11.53 -1.47 -12.33
CA ARG A 65 12.58 -2.19 -13.07
C ARG A 65 13.03 -1.40 -14.30
N GLU A 66 12.11 -0.76 -14.99
CA GLU A 66 12.38 -0.02 -16.23
C GLU A 66 12.98 1.37 -15.96
N GLY A 67 12.49 2.08 -14.94
CA GLY A 67 13.02 3.36 -14.46
C GLY A 67 14.34 3.23 -13.67
N LEU A 68 14.75 2.00 -13.32
CA LEU A 68 16.10 1.67 -12.84
C LEU A 68 16.98 1.15 -14.00
N SER A 69 16.86 1.72 -15.20
CA SER A 69 18.11 2.10 -15.87
C SER A 69 18.86 2.96 -14.84
N ALA A 70 19.85 2.37 -14.16
CA ALA A 70 20.49 2.90 -12.97
C ALA A 70 20.63 4.41 -13.09
N ASP A 71 19.99 5.17 -12.18
CA ASP A 71 20.16 6.61 -12.09
C ASP A 71 21.66 6.90 -12.25
N PRO A 72 22.09 7.51 -13.37
CA PRO A 72 23.51 7.59 -13.70
C PRO A 72 24.25 8.44 -12.67
N THR A 73 23.52 9.27 -11.92
CA THR A 73 24.05 10.14 -10.86
C THR A 73 24.29 9.40 -9.54
N ARG A 74 23.62 8.26 -9.29
CA ARG A 74 23.86 7.44 -8.10
C ARG A 74 25.19 6.70 -8.23
N PRO A 75 26.18 6.91 -7.35
CA PRO A 75 27.46 6.20 -7.43
C PRO A 75 27.29 4.68 -7.26
N PRO A 76 27.95 3.85 -8.09
CA PRO A 76 27.94 2.39 -7.94
C PRO A 76 28.54 1.95 -6.60
N VAL A 77 27.98 0.88 -6.02
CA VAL A 77 28.43 0.30 -4.73
C VAL A 77 29.39 -0.85 -5.03
N PRO A 78 30.57 -0.93 -4.40
CA PRO A 78 31.49 -2.05 -4.59
C PRO A 78 30.88 -3.37 -4.12
N VAL A 79 31.12 -4.47 -4.85
CA VAL A 79 30.72 -5.81 -4.43
C VAL A 79 31.62 -6.24 -3.26
N PRO A 80 31.07 -6.59 -2.08
CA PRO A 80 31.89 -6.98 -0.93
C PRO A 80 32.83 -8.16 -1.26
N GLY A 81 34.10 -8.03 -0.90
CA GLY A 81 35.11 -9.07 -1.15
C GLY A 81 35.71 -9.06 -2.56
N CYS A 82 35.30 -8.13 -3.43
CA CYS A 82 35.96 -7.89 -4.70
C CYS A 82 37.00 -6.76 -4.57
N ALA A 83 38.28 -7.11 -4.56
CA ALA A 83 39.38 -6.16 -4.39
C ALA A 83 39.34 -5.01 -5.42
N ALA A 84 39.09 -5.31 -6.70
CA ALA A 84 39.01 -4.30 -7.75
C ALA A 84 37.85 -3.32 -7.55
N CYS A 85 36.71 -3.80 -7.05
CA CYS A 85 35.59 -2.94 -6.69
C CYS A 85 35.95 -1.99 -5.53
N GLU A 86 36.56 -2.54 -4.49
CA GLU A 86 36.94 -1.79 -3.28
C GLU A 86 38.00 -0.72 -3.59
N GLU A 87 39.00 -1.03 -4.42
CA GLU A 87 40.00 -0.07 -4.87
C GLU A 87 39.39 1.12 -5.61
N LEU A 88 38.46 0.88 -6.52
CA LEU A 88 37.76 1.93 -7.26
C LEU A 88 36.86 2.77 -6.34
N ALA A 89 36.23 2.17 -5.33
CA ALA A 89 35.49 2.89 -4.31
C ALA A 89 36.41 3.79 -3.46
N VAL A 90 37.57 3.30 -3.04
CA VAL A 90 38.59 4.11 -2.34
C VAL A 90 39.09 5.26 -3.21
N ARG A 91 39.34 5.02 -4.50
CA ARG A 91 39.73 6.06 -5.46
C ARG A 91 38.69 7.17 -5.56
N ARG A 92 37.41 6.80 -5.65
CA ARG A 92 36.29 7.76 -5.66
C ARG A 92 36.24 8.60 -4.39
N ASP A 93 36.39 7.96 -3.22
CA ASP A 93 36.27 8.65 -1.94
C ASP A 93 37.43 9.63 -1.72
N ARG A 94 38.64 9.27 -2.17
CA ARG A 94 39.80 10.18 -2.23
C ARG A 94 39.55 11.37 -3.17
N ALA A 95 39.00 11.12 -4.35
CA ALA A 95 38.67 12.19 -5.31
C ALA A 95 37.60 13.14 -4.74
N ARG A 96 36.59 12.61 -4.04
CA ARG A 96 35.58 13.42 -3.35
C ARG A 96 36.21 14.28 -2.24
N ALA A 97 37.10 13.72 -1.43
CA ALA A 97 37.82 14.48 -0.40
C ALA A 97 38.70 15.60 -0.97
N ALA A 98 39.22 15.42 -2.19
CA ALA A 98 40.00 16.42 -2.92
C ALA A 98 39.14 17.38 -3.78
N PHE A 99 37.80 17.26 -3.75
CA PHE A 99 36.87 18.01 -4.61
C PHE A 99 37.12 17.86 -6.14
N ASP A 100 37.70 16.73 -6.57
CA ASP A 100 37.92 16.41 -7.99
C ASP A 100 36.72 15.66 -8.58
N GLY A 101 35.80 16.41 -9.17
CA GLY A 101 34.59 15.86 -9.78
C GLY A 101 34.85 14.97 -11.01
N SER A 102 35.94 15.21 -11.76
CA SER A 102 36.29 14.39 -12.92
C SER A 102 36.74 13.01 -12.46
N ALA A 103 37.65 12.95 -11.48
CA ALA A 103 38.13 11.69 -10.95
C ALA A 103 37.03 10.89 -10.21
N VAL A 104 36.07 11.56 -9.58
CA VAL A 104 34.86 10.90 -9.04
C VAL A 104 34.06 10.23 -10.15
N THR A 105 33.87 10.93 -11.27
CA THR A 105 33.12 10.42 -12.43
C THR A 105 33.84 9.23 -13.06
N ASP A 106 35.16 9.33 -13.28
CA ASP A 106 35.97 8.25 -13.86
C ASP A 106 35.94 6.99 -12.99
N ALA A 107 36.07 7.13 -11.67
CA ALA A 107 36.01 6.01 -10.74
C ALA A 107 34.63 5.29 -10.81
N ASN A 108 33.54 6.05 -10.92
CA ASN A 108 32.20 5.48 -11.10
C ASN A 108 32.05 4.74 -12.45
N VAL A 109 32.56 5.33 -13.55
CA VAL A 109 32.52 4.71 -14.88
C VAL A 109 33.28 3.38 -14.88
N LEU A 110 34.50 3.37 -14.34
CA LEU A 110 35.34 2.18 -14.25
C LEU A 110 34.70 1.10 -13.36
N LEU A 111 34.09 1.48 -12.23
CA LEU A 111 33.43 0.54 -11.34
C LEU A 111 32.24 -0.15 -12.02
N ARG A 112 31.38 0.60 -12.72
CA ARG A 112 30.27 0.01 -13.50
C ARG A 112 30.77 -0.88 -14.63
N GLN A 113 31.86 -0.50 -15.30
CA GLN A 113 32.45 -1.30 -16.39
C GLN A 113 32.97 -2.65 -15.84
N HIS A 114 33.70 -2.63 -14.73
CA HIS A 114 34.19 -3.84 -14.08
C HIS A 114 33.04 -4.74 -13.63
N GLN A 115 32.04 -4.20 -12.93
CA GLN A 115 30.88 -4.97 -12.46
C GLN A 115 30.10 -5.62 -13.60
N ARG A 116 29.97 -4.94 -14.75
CA ARG A 116 29.32 -5.52 -15.94
C ARG A 116 30.08 -6.71 -16.50
N LYS A 117 31.42 -6.65 -16.50
CA LYS A 117 32.29 -7.70 -17.04
C LYS A 117 32.41 -8.89 -16.08
N GLU A 118 32.63 -8.61 -14.80
CA GLU A 118 33.03 -9.62 -13.81
C GLU A 118 31.89 -10.09 -12.89
N HIS A 119 30.80 -9.32 -12.79
CA HIS A 119 29.70 -9.58 -11.84
C HIS A 119 28.31 -9.61 -12.48
N GLY A 120 28.20 -9.49 -13.81
CA GLY A 120 26.92 -9.49 -14.53
C GLY A 120 26.11 -8.20 -14.39
N GLY A 121 26.72 -7.11 -13.89
CA GLY A 121 26.07 -5.82 -13.62
C GLY A 121 25.85 -5.56 -12.12
N GLU A 122 25.59 -4.31 -11.76
CA GLU A 122 25.40 -3.88 -10.36
C GLU A 122 24.38 -4.78 -9.63
N PRO A 123 24.70 -5.31 -8.44
CA PRO A 123 23.64 -5.71 -7.52
C PRO A 123 22.85 -4.45 -7.24
N ALA A 124 21.59 -4.40 -7.67
CA ALA A 124 20.71 -3.28 -7.46
C ALA A 124 20.62 -3.00 -5.95
N SER A 125 21.44 -2.07 -5.46
CA SER A 125 21.50 -1.67 -4.07
C SER A 125 20.08 -1.33 -3.60
N GLY A 126 19.52 -2.20 -2.75
CA GLY A 126 18.21 -2.04 -2.12
C GLY A 126 17.04 -1.96 -3.11
N ARG A 127 16.87 -2.97 -3.98
CA ARG A 127 15.61 -3.10 -4.75
C ARG A 127 14.43 -3.30 -3.80
N ARG A 128 13.66 -2.23 -3.56
CA ARG A 128 12.38 -2.35 -2.85
C ARG A 128 11.37 -2.97 -3.80
N VAL A 129 11.00 -4.22 -3.55
CA VAL A 129 9.87 -4.87 -4.21
C VAL A 129 8.65 -4.64 -3.34
N PHE A 130 7.65 -3.96 -3.86
CA PHE A 130 6.38 -3.79 -3.18
C PHE A 130 5.57 -5.08 -3.30
N ARG A 131 4.88 -5.49 -2.23
CA ARG A 131 3.95 -6.62 -2.24
C ARG A 131 2.62 -6.14 -1.69
N TYR A 132 1.55 -6.38 -2.45
CA TYR A 132 0.21 -6.24 -1.91
C TYR A 132 -0.01 -7.33 -0.86
N VAL A 133 -0.44 -6.93 0.34
CA VAL A 133 -0.76 -7.83 1.44
C VAL A 133 -2.18 -7.48 1.87
N PRO A 134 -3.18 -8.33 1.55
CA PRO A 134 -4.56 -8.10 1.98
C PRO A 134 -4.68 -8.24 3.50
N TYR A 135 -5.44 -7.34 4.11
CA TYR A 135 -5.82 -7.39 5.52
C TYR A 135 -7.33 -7.35 5.65
N THR A 136 -7.84 -8.08 6.64
CA THR A 136 -9.23 -8.03 7.09
C THR A 136 -9.28 -7.37 8.45
N ILE A 137 -10.24 -6.47 8.64
CA ILE A 137 -10.52 -5.87 9.96
C ILE A 137 -11.45 -6.84 10.71
N VAL A 138 -11.03 -7.30 11.87
CA VAL A 138 -11.82 -8.17 12.76
C VAL A 138 -11.88 -7.57 14.15
N GLN A 139 -12.92 -7.90 14.93
CA GLN A 139 -13.05 -7.42 16.30
C GLN A 139 -11.95 -8.00 17.19
N ASP A 140 -11.36 -7.15 18.05
CA ASP A 140 -10.36 -7.54 19.03
C ASP A 140 -11.03 -8.21 20.24
N ALA A 141 -10.86 -9.52 20.36
CA ALA A 141 -11.42 -10.29 21.47
C ALA A 141 -10.69 -10.06 22.81
N SER A 142 -9.52 -9.40 22.81
CA SER A 142 -8.75 -9.10 24.01
C SER A 142 -9.16 -7.81 24.71
N ALA A 143 -9.92 -6.95 24.02
CA ALA A 143 -10.38 -5.67 24.53
C ALA A 143 -11.90 -5.67 24.71
N LEU A 144 -12.36 -5.18 25.87
CA LEU A 144 -13.79 -5.04 26.16
C LEU A 144 -14.35 -3.79 25.46
N PRO A 145 -15.58 -3.85 24.95
CA PRO A 145 -16.22 -2.66 24.38
C PRO A 145 -16.58 -1.63 25.44
N GLU A 146 -16.70 -0.39 25.00
CA GLU A 146 -17.11 0.75 25.81
C GLU A 146 -18.50 1.23 25.39
N TYR A 147 -19.33 1.51 26.39
CA TYR A 147 -20.68 2.03 26.24
C TYR A 147 -20.78 3.38 26.92
N GLN A 148 -21.51 4.31 26.33
CA GLN A 148 -21.78 5.59 26.97
C GLN A 148 -23.12 6.14 26.53
N ALA A 149 -23.79 6.89 27.39
CA ALA A 149 -24.95 7.69 27.04
C ALA A 149 -24.74 9.16 27.35
N TYR A 150 -25.51 9.96 26.63
CA TYR A 150 -25.63 11.40 26.76
C TYR A 150 -27.11 11.74 26.82
N CYS A 151 -27.53 12.52 27.81
CA CYS A 151 -28.85 13.10 27.86
C CYS A 151 -28.94 14.21 26.82
N VAL A 152 -29.83 14.02 25.85
CA VAL A 152 -30.13 15.00 24.78
C VAL A 152 -31.56 15.50 24.92
N SER A 153 -32.06 15.51 26.16
CA SER A 153 -33.34 16.12 26.51
C SER A 153 -33.15 17.59 26.84
N GLY A 154 -34.16 18.40 26.59
CA GLY A 154 -34.15 19.84 26.81
C GLY A 154 -34.91 20.54 25.69
N ALA A 155 -35.54 21.67 25.98
CA ALA A 155 -36.35 22.40 25.00
C ALA A 155 -35.49 23.29 24.10
N ASP A 156 -34.59 24.07 24.71
CA ASP A 156 -33.74 25.03 24.00
C ASP A 156 -32.31 24.52 23.80
N ALA A 157 -31.81 23.68 24.71
CA ALA A 157 -30.50 23.06 24.65
C ALA A 157 -30.52 21.67 25.27
N ASP A 158 -29.68 20.77 24.76
CA ASP A 158 -29.47 19.46 25.34
C ASP A 158 -28.93 19.60 26.77
N CYS A 159 -29.50 18.83 27.70
CA CYS A 159 -29.03 18.72 29.08
C CYS A 159 -27.54 18.38 29.17
N GLY A 160 -27.03 17.56 28.25
CA GLY A 160 -25.61 17.27 28.09
C GLY A 160 -25.01 16.35 29.16
N ALA A 161 -25.77 15.96 30.18
CA ALA A 161 -25.32 15.01 31.19
C ALA A 161 -24.89 13.68 30.54
N SER A 162 -23.81 13.06 31.03
CA SER A 162 -23.28 11.81 30.49
C SER A 162 -23.10 10.75 31.58
N SER A 163 -23.25 9.48 31.20
CA SER A 163 -22.88 8.34 32.05
C SER A 163 -21.36 8.23 32.27
N GLY A 164 -20.56 8.87 31.41
CA GLY A 164 -19.17 8.46 31.22
C GLY A 164 -19.05 7.11 30.51
N PRO A 165 -17.84 6.66 30.17
CA PRO A 165 -17.59 5.33 29.64
C PRO A 165 -17.96 4.25 30.67
N CYS A 166 -18.71 3.24 30.24
CA CYS A 166 -19.16 2.11 31.04
C CYS A 166 -18.75 0.80 30.34
N PRO A 167 -18.34 -0.24 31.08
CA PRO A 167 -17.94 -1.53 30.53
C PRO A 167 -19.14 -2.39 30.08
N SER A 168 -20.38 -1.99 30.40
CA SER A 168 -21.58 -2.76 30.03
C SER A 168 -22.75 -1.86 29.63
N PRO A 169 -23.69 -2.35 28.80
CA PRO A 169 -24.93 -1.65 28.52
C PRO A 169 -25.79 -1.43 29.77
N GLY A 170 -25.75 -2.36 30.73
CA GLY A 170 -26.57 -2.31 31.94
C GLY A 170 -26.27 -1.11 32.82
N GLU A 171 -24.99 -0.77 33.00
CA GLU A 171 -24.58 0.42 33.76
C GLU A 171 -25.05 1.72 33.11
N VAL A 172 -25.02 1.80 31.78
CA VAL A 172 -25.57 2.94 31.03
C VAL A 172 -27.07 3.07 31.28
N GLU A 173 -27.80 1.95 31.26
CA GLU A 173 -29.25 1.94 31.51
C GLU A 173 -29.59 2.30 32.95
N GLU A 174 -28.79 1.87 33.92
CA GLU A 174 -28.94 2.29 35.32
C GLU A 174 -28.74 3.79 35.49
N TRP A 175 -27.71 4.36 34.85
CA TRP A 175 -27.50 5.80 34.83
C TRP A 175 -28.69 6.53 34.17
N GLN A 176 -29.20 6.05 33.04
CA GLN A 176 -30.37 6.64 32.37
C GLN A 176 -31.62 6.61 33.26
N ARG A 177 -31.87 5.48 33.95
CA ARG A 177 -32.99 5.35 34.89
C ARG A 177 -32.88 6.35 36.03
N ARG A 178 -31.69 6.48 36.64
CA ARG A 178 -31.43 7.43 37.72
C ARG A 178 -31.60 8.88 37.25
N HIS A 179 -30.98 9.23 36.13
CA HIS A 179 -31.09 10.58 35.56
C HIS A 179 -32.54 10.95 35.22
N THR A 180 -33.30 10.01 34.63
CA THR A 180 -34.73 10.19 34.33
C THR A 180 -35.55 10.45 35.60
N GLN A 181 -35.27 9.73 36.69
CA GLN A 181 -35.99 9.91 37.96
C GLN A 181 -35.76 11.31 38.53
N GLU A 182 -34.54 11.83 38.43
CA GLU A 182 -34.14 13.13 38.97
C GLU A 182 -34.62 14.31 38.10
N THR A 183 -34.57 14.16 36.77
CA THR A 183 -34.75 15.29 35.84
C THR A 183 -36.01 15.23 34.99
N ARG A 184 -36.67 14.06 34.94
CA ARG A 184 -37.76 13.74 33.99
C ARG A 184 -37.36 13.81 32.52
N HIS A 185 -36.06 13.85 32.22
CA HIS A 185 -35.53 13.72 30.88
C HIS A 185 -35.73 12.30 30.34
N LEU A 186 -36.19 12.18 29.08
CA LEU A 186 -36.58 10.90 28.48
C LEU A 186 -35.86 10.59 27.16
N ARG A 187 -35.03 11.50 26.66
CA ARG A 187 -34.31 11.37 25.39
C ARG A 187 -32.81 11.27 25.62
N TYR A 188 -32.20 10.21 25.09
CA TYR A 188 -30.80 9.87 25.26
C TYR A 188 -30.14 9.47 23.93
N ARG A 189 -28.89 9.89 23.71
CA ARG A 189 -28.01 9.38 22.66
C ARG A 189 -27.07 8.36 23.27
N ARG A 190 -26.88 7.20 22.63
CA ARG A 190 -25.92 6.17 23.06
C ARG A 190 -24.78 6.07 22.06
N SER A 191 -23.58 5.82 22.56
CA SER A 191 -22.40 5.43 21.78
C SER A 191 -21.89 4.07 22.24
N PHE A 192 -21.38 3.31 21.29
CA PHE A 192 -20.72 2.03 21.46
C PHE A 192 -19.41 2.09 20.70
N ALA A 193 -18.32 1.70 21.35
CA ALA A 193 -17.01 1.55 20.74
C ALA A 193 -16.48 0.15 21.03
N ASP A 194 -16.18 -0.60 19.98
CA ASP A 194 -15.38 -1.82 20.07
C ASP A 194 -13.97 -1.56 19.55
N TYR A 195 -13.11 -2.54 19.80
CA TYR A 195 -11.74 -2.55 19.35
C TYR A 195 -11.60 -3.52 18.19
N ALA A 196 -10.72 -3.22 17.23
CA ALA A 196 -10.52 -4.05 16.05
C ALA A 196 -9.03 -4.20 15.73
N VAL A 197 -8.67 -5.37 15.20
CA VAL A 197 -7.32 -5.71 14.73
C VAL A 197 -7.32 -5.98 13.23
N LEU A 198 -6.18 -5.73 12.59
CA LEU A 198 -5.93 -6.03 11.19
C LEU A 198 -5.25 -7.40 11.07
N GLU A 199 -5.97 -8.40 10.57
CA GLU A 199 -5.43 -9.73 10.31
C GLU A 199 -5.05 -9.89 8.84
N ARG A 200 -3.90 -10.49 8.57
CA ARG A 200 -3.46 -10.79 7.20
C ARG A 200 -4.35 -11.89 6.62
N GLN A 201 -4.93 -11.66 5.44
CA GLN A 201 -5.65 -12.71 4.73
C GLN A 201 -4.63 -13.76 4.25
N GLY A 202 -4.88 -15.02 4.62
CA GLY A 202 -4.01 -16.18 4.33
C GLY A 202 -4.02 -16.61 2.87
#